data_AF-A0A327P3X2-F1
#
_entry.id   AF-A0A327P3X2-F1
#
_cell.length_a   1.000
_cell.length_b   1.000
_cell.length_c   1.000
_cell.angle_alpha   90.00
_cell.angle_beta   90.00
_cell.angle_gamma   90.00
#
_symmetry.space_group_name_H-M   'P 1'
#
loop_
_entity.id
_entity.type
_entity.pdbx_description
1 polymer ?
#
loop_
_entity_poly.entity_id
_entity_poly.type
_entity_poly.pdbx_seq_one_letter_code
_entity_poly.pdbx_strand_id
1 'polypeptide(L)'
;MNLNISIITKSFISLLVLIGVVLFLATAFNSFYWMDDFWLRDEILNNGLFHVQWNFYWNWDGRAISPLYTDRLLILWIIDYPFAWLATIGSMTFLFGTAYLLLKILVLDKWNTITIFQKLIFTFLTMFVLILVFRPHLSRTIYWATGSLYSHANFFSIYLLYRLFKTPNSSWNFLWIFIAISSGPNNGIMLLAFLFLGFFLKTFKIESKYFWLYLGFGLITLALVIIAPGNFTRANGQLDFSISSMIAGGIAILKEYSGMSLWLLPGSILMALVLKPFIPKSSLYLPVLFGICAVCSILPFLPMPNAASKHTVIFFQTFLLIAGVQFWAILLDYLRVHRMQGLANTVLTVFLLFFGMEIYKQWTIGRIVKAQMDERFEILESNRGSDKELILAPIPLSDDNWTSRFSDIDPNFESNIYFEKYFQIKKVKISESK
;
A
#
# COMPACT_ATOMS: atom_id res chain seq x y z
N MET A 1 -19.90 -38.52 -22.89
CA MET A 1 -20.49 -37.35 -22.21
C MET A 1 -19.36 -36.51 -21.62
N ASN A 2 -18.55 -35.88 -22.49
CA ASN A 2 -17.46 -34.98 -22.08
C ASN A 2 -18.04 -33.57 -21.86
N LEU A 3 -18.94 -33.47 -20.89
CA LEU A 3 -19.55 -32.20 -20.54
C LEU A 3 -18.47 -31.34 -19.89
N ASN A 4 -17.78 -30.55 -20.71
CA ASN A 4 -17.28 -29.23 -20.40
C ASN A 4 -16.63 -29.04 -19.02
N ILE A 5 -15.85 -30.01 -18.54
CA ILE A 5 -15.10 -29.93 -17.27
C ILE A 5 -14.26 -28.65 -17.27
N SER A 6 -13.68 -28.29 -18.42
CA SER A 6 -12.95 -27.03 -18.62
C SER A 6 -13.81 -25.78 -18.39
N ILE A 7 -15.08 -25.76 -18.82
CA ILE A 7 -15.99 -24.64 -18.59
C ILE A 7 -16.43 -24.60 -17.13
N ILE A 8 -16.76 -25.75 -16.54
CA ILE A 8 -17.18 -25.84 -15.13
C ILE A 8 -16.05 -25.34 -14.21
N THR A 9 -14.81 -25.78 -14.44
CA THR A 9 -13.64 -25.31 -13.68
C THR A 9 -13.41 -23.81 -13.85
N LYS A 10 -13.52 -23.27 -15.06
CA LYS A 10 -13.37 -21.83 -15.32
C LYS A 10 -14.46 -21.00 -14.65
N SER A 11 -15.71 -21.44 -14.74
CA SER A 11 -16.85 -20.79 -14.09
C SER A 11 -16.72 -20.82 -12.57
N PHE A 12 -16.29 -21.95 -12.01
CA PHE A 12 -16.06 -22.09 -10.57
C PHE A 12 -14.92 -21.20 -10.05
N ILE A 13 -13.78 -21.17 -10.75
CA ILE A 13 -12.67 -20.27 -10.43
C ILE A 13 -13.13 -18.80 -10.49
N SER A 14 -13.88 -18.43 -11.53
CA SER A 14 -14.40 -17.07 -11.69
C SER A 14 -15.34 -16.68 -10.54
N LEU A 15 -16.19 -17.62 -10.10
CA LEU A 15 -17.08 -17.43 -8.96
C LEU A 15 -16.30 -17.26 -7.65
N LEU A 16 -15.30 -18.10 -7.39
CA LEU A 16 -14.45 -17.99 -6.19
C LEU A 16 -13.71 -16.65 -6.13
N VAL A 17 -13.16 -16.21 -7.27
CA VAL A 17 -12.51 -14.92 -7.41
C VAL A 17 -13.49 -13.78 -7.11
N LEU A 18 -14.70 -13.84 -7.66
CA LEU A 18 -15.75 -12.84 -7.42
C LEU A 18 -16.14 -12.79 -5.94
N ILE A 19 -16.37 -13.94 -5.31
CA ILE A 19 -16.70 -14.03 -3.88
C ILE A 19 -15.58 -13.43 -3.02
N GLY A 20 -14.32 -13.76 -3.31
CA GLY A 20 -13.18 -13.21 -2.57
C GLY A 20 -13.10 -11.68 -2.65
N VAL A 21 -13.39 -11.11 -3.83
CA VAL A 21 -13.43 -9.65 -4.03
C VAL A 21 -14.60 -9.02 -3.30
N VAL A 22 -15.78 -9.64 -3.34
CA VAL A 22 -16.98 -9.16 -2.61
C VAL A 22 -16.76 -9.21 -1.10
N LEU A 23 -16.17 -10.29 -0.57
CA LEU A 23 -15.84 -10.40 0.85
C LEU A 23 -14.79 -9.37 1.27
N PHE A 24 -13.82 -9.08 0.40
CA PHE A 24 -12.87 -8.00 0.65
C PHE A 24 -13.51 -6.61 0.56
N LEU A 25 -14.40 -6.37 -0.41
CA LEU A 25 -15.21 -5.15 -0.44
C LEU A 25 -16.00 -4.99 0.86
N ALA A 26 -16.56 -6.09 1.37
CA ALA A 26 -17.27 -6.12 2.64
C ALA A 26 -16.37 -5.76 3.83
N THR A 27 -15.04 -5.99 3.77
CA THR A 27 -14.14 -5.59 4.87
C THR A 27 -13.94 -4.09 4.94
N ALA A 28 -14.01 -3.37 3.82
CA ALA A 28 -13.86 -1.91 3.79
C ALA A 28 -15.03 -1.15 4.43
N PHE A 29 -16.22 -1.77 4.49
CA PHE A 29 -17.33 -1.26 5.29
C PHE A 29 -17.07 -1.29 6.79
N ASN A 30 -16.08 -2.05 7.26
CA ASN A 30 -15.69 -2.09 8.67
C ASN A 30 -14.67 -0.99 9.03
N SER A 31 -14.45 -0.01 8.17
CA SER A 31 -13.52 1.09 8.41
C SER A 31 -14.07 2.10 9.44
N PHE A 32 -13.16 2.76 10.16
CA PHE A 32 -13.50 3.71 11.22
C PHE A 32 -12.50 4.88 11.25
N TYR A 33 -12.87 5.95 11.95
CA TYR A 33 -11.94 7.05 12.21
C TYR A 33 -10.91 6.64 13.25
N TRP A 34 -9.66 6.89 12.93
CA TRP A 34 -8.57 6.85 13.89
C TRP A 34 -8.46 8.21 14.59
N MET A 35 -7.76 8.20 15.72
CA MET A 35 -7.54 9.41 16.51
C MET A 35 -6.85 10.54 15.72
N ASP A 36 -5.81 10.22 14.95
CA ASP A 36 -5.12 11.17 14.08
C ASP A 36 -6.07 11.84 13.08
N ASP A 37 -7.15 11.16 12.70
CA ASP A 37 -8.13 11.70 11.74
C ASP A 37 -9.00 12.76 12.40
N PHE A 38 -9.41 12.54 13.65
CA PHE A 38 -10.17 13.52 14.44
C PHE A 38 -9.34 14.77 14.71
N TRP A 39 -8.11 14.60 15.20
CA TRP A 39 -7.21 15.72 15.44
C TRP A 39 -6.92 16.50 14.16
N LEU A 40 -6.54 15.80 13.08
CA LEU A 40 -6.22 16.45 11.81
C LEU A 40 -7.45 17.18 11.23
N ARG A 41 -8.65 16.60 11.38
CA ARG A 41 -9.90 17.26 10.98
C ARG A 41 -10.14 18.54 11.77
N ASP A 42 -10.01 18.52 13.09
CA ASP A 42 -10.15 19.73 13.92
C ASP A 42 -9.12 20.80 13.55
N GLU A 43 -7.88 20.42 13.33
CA GLU A 43 -6.85 21.36 12.87
C GLU A 43 -7.23 21.96 11.50
N ILE A 44 -7.77 21.17 10.57
CA ILE A 44 -8.22 21.68 9.26
C ILE A 44 -9.44 22.60 9.41
N LEU A 45 -10.42 22.25 10.24
CA LEU A 45 -11.63 23.05 10.44
C LEU A 45 -11.31 24.38 11.13
N ASN A 46 -10.36 24.38 12.06
CA ASN A 46 -9.98 25.58 12.80
C ASN A 46 -9.00 26.49 12.04
N ASN A 47 -8.04 25.92 11.31
CA ASN A 47 -6.94 26.68 10.71
C ASN A 47 -6.98 26.73 9.18
N GLY A 48 -7.78 25.89 8.54
CA GLY A 48 -7.86 25.74 7.09
C GLY A 48 -6.82 24.76 6.52
N LEU A 49 -7.17 24.11 5.41
CA LEU A 49 -6.40 23.02 4.82
C LEU A 49 -4.95 23.41 4.46
N PHE A 50 -4.78 24.56 3.79
CA PHE A 50 -3.46 25.02 3.37
C PHE A 50 -2.56 25.34 4.56
N HIS A 51 -3.11 25.94 5.61
CA HIS A 51 -2.34 26.24 6.82
C HIS A 51 -1.85 24.97 7.48
N VAL A 52 -2.72 23.97 7.65
CA VAL A 52 -2.35 22.66 8.22
C VAL A 52 -1.27 21.99 7.37
N GLN A 53 -1.46 21.94 6.04
CA GLN A 53 -0.47 21.35 5.13
C GLN A 53 0.90 22.05 5.24
N TRP A 54 0.90 23.38 5.26
CA TRP A 54 2.13 24.16 5.40
C TRP A 54 2.79 23.95 6.75
N ASN A 55 2.02 24.00 7.84
CA ASN A 55 2.51 23.76 9.20
C ASN A 55 3.18 22.38 9.31
N PHE A 56 2.58 21.35 8.71
CA PHE A 56 3.13 20.00 8.69
C PHE A 56 4.45 19.90 7.93
N TYR A 57 4.62 20.63 6.83
CA TYR A 57 5.88 20.67 6.10
C TYR A 57 7.03 21.21 6.97
N TRP A 58 6.77 22.27 7.73
CA TRP A 58 7.78 22.90 8.58
C TRP A 58 8.02 22.17 9.90
N ASN A 59 7.01 21.50 10.45
CA ASN A 59 7.08 20.98 11.82
C ASN A 59 7.03 19.46 11.94
N TRP A 60 6.67 18.72 10.88
CA TRP A 60 6.49 17.27 10.97
C TRP A 60 7.12 16.46 9.84
N ASP A 61 6.76 16.72 8.58
CA ASP A 61 7.07 15.82 7.48
C ASP A 61 7.08 16.51 6.12
N GLY A 62 8.19 16.38 5.38
CA GLY A 62 8.34 16.96 4.05
C GLY A 62 7.36 16.45 3.00
N ARG A 63 6.71 15.29 3.25
CA ARG A 63 5.65 14.75 2.38
C ARG A 63 4.41 15.63 2.33
N ALA A 64 4.27 16.56 3.27
CA ALA A 64 3.18 17.52 3.24
C ALA A 64 3.18 18.39 1.97
N ILE A 65 4.28 18.49 1.21
CA ILE A 65 4.29 19.15 -0.11
C ILE A 65 3.56 18.34 -1.20
N SER A 66 3.28 17.05 -0.96
CA SER A 66 2.69 16.16 -1.97
C SER A 66 1.23 16.50 -2.23
N PRO A 67 0.79 16.49 -3.51
CA PRO A 67 -0.64 16.54 -3.86
C PRO A 67 -1.45 15.40 -3.21
N LEU A 68 -0.83 14.26 -2.92
CA LEU A 68 -1.49 13.14 -2.24
C LEU A 68 -1.77 13.44 -0.77
N TYR A 69 -0.96 14.31 -0.16
CA TYR A 69 -1.22 14.81 1.18
C TYR A 69 -2.41 15.77 1.16
N THR A 70 -2.49 16.65 0.17
CA THR A 70 -3.66 17.53 -0.03
C THR A 70 -4.94 16.72 -0.25
N ASP A 71 -4.91 15.69 -1.09
CA ASP A 71 -6.05 14.78 -1.31
C ASP A 71 -6.55 14.16 0.01
N ARG A 72 -5.63 13.66 0.84
CA ARG A 72 -5.95 13.17 2.19
C ARG A 72 -6.64 14.24 3.06
N LEU A 73 -6.14 15.48 3.07
CA LEU A 73 -6.72 16.55 3.88
C LEU A 73 -8.09 16.98 3.34
N LEU A 74 -8.27 17.03 2.02
CA LEU A 74 -9.55 17.36 1.38
C LEU A 74 -10.63 16.34 1.76
N ILE A 75 -10.27 15.05 1.78
CA ILE A 75 -11.17 13.97 2.22
C ILE A 75 -11.67 14.22 3.65
N LEU A 76 -10.79 14.62 4.58
CA LEU A 76 -11.16 14.93 5.97
C LEU A 76 -11.96 16.23 6.10
N TRP A 77 -11.75 17.19 5.20
CA TRP A 77 -12.41 18.49 5.24
C TRP A 77 -13.86 18.43 4.74
N ILE A 78 -14.12 17.66 3.68
CA ILE A 78 -15.41 17.70 2.97
C ILE A 78 -16.47 16.80 3.62
N ILE A 79 -16.08 15.71 4.29
CA ILE A 79 -17.02 14.64 4.64
C ILE A 79 -17.21 14.53 6.14
N ASP A 80 -18.38 15.00 6.59
CA ASP A 80 -18.78 14.93 7.99
C ASP A 80 -19.19 13.52 8.44
N TYR A 81 -19.73 12.66 7.54
CA TYR A 81 -19.99 11.21 7.71
C TYR A 81 -20.76 10.71 6.46
N PRO A 82 -20.73 9.41 6.05
CA PRO A 82 -20.01 8.27 6.61
C PRO A 82 -18.75 7.90 5.82
N PHE A 83 -17.61 7.95 6.51
CA PHE A 83 -16.27 7.70 5.97
C PHE A 83 -16.08 6.30 5.36
N ALA A 84 -16.90 5.33 5.75
CA ALA A 84 -16.82 3.95 5.25
C ALA A 84 -16.84 3.87 3.71
N TRP A 85 -17.59 4.76 3.06
CA TRP A 85 -17.63 4.84 1.60
C TRP A 85 -16.33 5.35 1.00
N LEU A 86 -15.68 6.33 1.61
CA LEU A 86 -14.39 6.86 1.14
C LEU A 86 -13.26 5.84 1.33
N ALA A 87 -13.18 5.20 2.49
CA ALA A 87 -12.21 4.13 2.74
C ALA A 87 -12.38 3.01 1.70
N THR A 88 -13.63 2.66 1.40
CA THR A 88 -13.99 1.67 0.38
C THR A 88 -13.61 2.14 -1.01
N ILE A 89 -14.01 3.34 -1.44
CA ILE A 89 -13.71 3.88 -2.77
C ILE A 89 -12.20 4.05 -2.96
N GLY A 90 -11.48 4.56 -1.97
CA GLY A 90 -10.03 4.73 -1.99
C GLY A 90 -9.30 3.39 -2.05
N SER A 91 -9.69 2.43 -1.20
CA SER A 91 -9.14 1.07 -1.22
C SER A 91 -9.46 0.34 -2.53
N MET A 92 -10.65 0.56 -3.11
CA MET A 92 -11.02 -0.01 -4.40
C MET A 92 -10.27 0.63 -5.55
N THR A 93 -10.14 1.94 -5.55
CA THR A 93 -9.38 2.67 -6.58
C THR A 93 -7.93 2.25 -6.54
N PHE A 94 -7.36 2.11 -5.33
CA PHE A 94 -6.04 1.53 -5.14
C PHE A 94 -5.97 0.09 -5.67
N LEU A 95 -6.83 -0.83 -5.24
CA LEU A 95 -6.71 -2.24 -5.61
C LEU A 95 -7.01 -2.52 -7.08
N PHE A 96 -8.15 -2.04 -7.59
CA PHE A 96 -8.49 -2.19 -9.00
C PHE A 96 -7.49 -1.46 -9.88
N GLY A 97 -7.17 -0.21 -9.54
CA GLY A 97 -6.23 0.60 -10.30
C GLY A 97 -4.83 -0.02 -10.34
N THR A 98 -4.31 -0.41 -9.18
CA THR A 98 -2.99 -1.07 -9.05
C THR A 98 -2.98 -2.41 -9.76
N ALA A 99 -4.00 -3.26 -9.57
CA ALA A 99 -4.10 -4.54 -10.26
C ALA A 99 -4.13 -4.39 -11.78
N TYR A 100 -4.96 -3.47 -12.27
CA TYR A 100 -5.08 -3.20 -13.70
C TYR A 100 -3.78 -2.67 -14.31
N LEU A 101 -3.11 -1.73 -13.64
CA LEU A 101 -1.84 -1.17 -14.11
C LEU A 101 -0.70 -2.18 -14.02
N LEU A 102 -0.61 -2.97 -12.94
CA LEU A 102 0.36 -4.05 -12.82
C LEU A 102 0.17 -5.07 -13.94
N LEU A 103 -1.07 -5.49 -14.19
CA LEU A 103 -1.36 -6.42 -15.27
C LEU A 103 -0.94 -5.83 -16.62
N LYS A 104 -1.24 -4.56 -16.88
CA LYS A 104 -0.79 -3.85 -18.08
C LYS A 104 0.73 -3.83 -18.22
N ILE A 105 1.48 -3.61 -17.14
CA ILE A 105 2.95 -3.64 -17.14
C ILE A 105 3.45 -5.05 -17.46
N LEU A 106 2.88 -6.07 -16.79
CA LEU A 106 3.33 -7.47 -16.94
C LEU A 106 3.08 -8.04 -18.34
N VAL A 107 2.01 -7.61 -19.03
CA VAL A 107 1.62 -8.14 -20.35
C VAL A 107 1.66 -7.09 -21.46
N LEU A 108 2.46 -6.03 -21.30
CA LEU A 108 2.55 -4.82 -22.16
C LEU A 108 2.25 -5.08 -23.64
N ASP A 109 3.00 -5.97 -24.30
CA ASP A 109 2.91 -6.21 -25.74
C ASP A 109 1.71 -7.09 -26.16
N LYS A 110 1.14 -7.83 -25.21
CA LYS A 110 0.03 -8.76 -25.42
C LYS A 110 -1.31 -8.24 -24.88
N TRP A 111 -1.33 -7.06 -24.25
CA TRP A 111 -2.53 -6.49 -23.64
C TRP A 111 -3.73 -6.43 -24.61
N ASN A 112 -3.50 -6.03 -25.86
CA ASN A 112 -4.55 -5.93 -26.87
C ASN A 112 -5.01 -7.29 -27.42
N THR A 113 -4.23 -8.35 -27.23
CA THR A 113 -4.60 -9.72 -27.64
C THR A 113 -5.47 -10.44 -26.60
N ILE A 114 -5.54 -9.91 -25.38
CA ILE A 114 -6.34 -10.47 -24.29
C ILE A 114 -7.79 -10.00 -24.43
N THR A 115 -8.73 -10.93 -24.38
CA THR A 115 -10.18 -10.61 -24.46
C THR A 115 -10.63 -9.83 -23.23
N ILE A 116 -11.77 -9.12 -23.33
CA ILE A 116 -12.28 -8.35 -22.20
C ILE A 116 -12.59 -9.24 -20.98
N PHE A 117 -13.09 -10.45 -21.23
CA PHE A 117 -13.37 -11.43 -20.19
C PHE A 117 -12.08 -11.92 -19.50
N GLN A 118 -11.02 -12.20 -20.26
CA GLN A 118 -9.72 -12.56 -19.69
C GLN A 118 -9.10 -11.40 -18.91
N LYS A 119 -9.22 -10.16 -19.40
CA LYS A 119 -8.77 -8.95 -18.68
C LYS A 119 -9.44 -8.84 -17.32
N LEU A 120 -10.76 -9.08 -17.25
CA LEU A 120 -11.49 -9.09 -15.99
C LEU A 120 -10.96 -10.18 -15.04
N ILE A 121 -10.87 -11.43 -15.51
CA ILE A 121 -10.35 -12.55 -14.70
C ILE A 121 -8.94 -12.25 -14.17
N PHE A 122 -8.03 -11.80 -15.04
CA PHE A 122 -6.65 -11.50 -14.64
C PHE A 122 -6.55 -10.30 -13.71
N THR A 123 -7.41 -9.28 -13.90
CA THR A 123 -7.46 -8.14 -12.99
C THR A 123 -7.90 -8.59 -11.61
N PHE A 124 -8.98 -9.38 -11.52
CA PHE A 124 -9.43 -9.88 -10.23
C PHE A 124 -8.45 -10.86 -9.58
N LEU A 125 -7.80 -11.74 -10.37
CA LEU A 125 -6.71 -12.57 -9.87
C LEU A 125 -5.56 -11.72 -9.32
N THR A 126 -5.18 -10.66 -10.04
CA THR A 126 -4.11 -9.75 -9.60
C THR A 126 -4.53 -9.03 -8.32
N MET A 127 -5.77 -8.52 -8.23
CA MET A 127 -6.31 -7.96 -7.00
C MET A 127 -6.23 -8.96 -5.84
N PHE A 128 -6.60 -10.21 -6.10
CA PHE A 128 -6.54 -11.28 -5.11
C PHE A 128 -5.12 -11.47 -4.59
N VAL A 129 -4.13 -11.51 -5.47
CA VAL A 129 -2.72 -11.60 -5.08
C VAL A 129 -2.26 -10.36 -4.33
N LEU A 130 -2.66 -9.16 -4.76
CA LEU A 130 -2.32 -7.91 -4.05
C LEU A 130 -2.89 -7.89 -2.63
N ILE A 131 -4.09 -8.41 -2.41
CA ILE A 131 -4.70 -8.51 -1.07
C ILE A 131 -3.81 -9.31 -0.13
N LEU A 132 -3.17 -10.37 -0.63
CA LEU A 132 -2.31 -11.25 0.16
C LEU A 132 -0.93 -10.68 0.38
N VAL A 133 -0.31 -10.19 -0.68
CA VAL A 133 1.04 -9.61 -0.63
C VAL A 133 1.03 -8.36 0.24
N PHE A 134 0.01 -7.52 0.10
CA PHE A 134 -0.11 -6.27 0.85
C PHE A 134 -0.96 -6.43 2.12
N ARG A 135 -1.24 -7.66 2.59
CA ARG A 135 -2.04 -7.91 3.81
C ARG A 135 -1.64 -7.01 4.98
N PRO A 136 -0.35 -6.90 5.37
CA PRO A 136 0.06 -6.04 6.48
C PRO A 136 -0.28 -4.55 6.25
N HIS A 137 -0.15 -4.09 5.01
CA HIS A 137 -0.43 -2.70 4.63
C HIS A 137 -1.94 -2.43 4.55
N LEU A 138 -2.67 -3.26 3.80
CA LEU A 138 -4.11 -3.17 3.61
C LEU A 138 -4.87 -3.24 4.93
N SER A 139 -4.41 -4.05 5.87
CA SER A 139 -4.99 -4.13 7.20
C SER A 139 -4.99 -2.81 7.97
N ARG A 140 -4.07 -1.91 7.65
CA ARG A 140 -4.01 -0.58 8.24
C ARG A 140 -4.79 0.42 7.41
N THR A 141 -4.68 0.38 6.07
CA THR A 141 -5.34 1.36 5.20
C THR A 141 -6.84 1.16 5.04
N ILE A 142 -7.33 -0.07 5.18
CA ILE A 142 -8.76 -0.36 5.10
C ILE A 142 -9.47 0.20 6.33
N TYR A 143 -8.85 0.12 7.50
CA TYR A 143 -9.51 0.45 8.77
C TYR A 143 -9.15 1.84 9.30
N TRP A 144 -8.10 2.48 8.76
CA TRP A 144 -7.68 3.83 9.10
C TRP A 144 -7.95 4.80 7.95
N ALA A 145 -8.79 5.80 8.20
CA ALA A 145 -9.26 6.73 7.20
C ALA A 145 -8.18 7.42 6.38
N THR A 146 -7.13 7.88 7.05
CA THR A 146 -6.03 8.56 6.37
C THR A 146 -4.81 7.68 6.10
N GLY A 147 -4.89 6.38 6.42
CA GLY A 147 -3.82 5.41 6.17
C GLY A 147 -3.55 5.16 4.68
N SER A 148 -4.46 5.58 3.79
CA SER A 148 -4.42 5.34 2.34
C SER A 148 -3.33 6.09 1.58
N LEU A 149 -2.63 7.06 2.20
CA LEU A 149 -1.61 7.89 1.54
C LEU A 149 -0.58 7.04 0.78
N TYR A 150 -0.03 6.00 1.42
CA TYR A 150 0.97 5.15 0.78
C TYR A 150 0.38 4.21 -0.27
N SER A 151 -0.90 3.84 -0.15
CA SER A 151 -1.63 3.10 -1.19
C SER A 151 -1.74 3.97 -2.45
N HIS A 152 -2.17 5.22 -2.31
CA HIS A 152 -2.26 6.17 -3.43
C HIS A 152 -0.88 6.45 -4.02
N ALA A 153 0.13 6.67 -3.18
CA ALA A 153 1.51 6.85 -3.62
C ALA A 153 2.02 5.67 -4.44
N ASN A 154 1.75 4.44 -3.99
CA ASN A 154 2.12 3.23 -4.72
C ASN A 154 1.37 3.11 -6.05
N PHE A 155 0.08 3.43 -6.10
CA PHE A 155 -0.70 3.49 -7.34
C PHE A 155 -0.07 4.45 -8.36
N PHE A 156 0.26 5.69 -7.94
CA PHE A 156 0.89 6.68 -8.84
C PHE A 156 2.31 6.28 -9.25
N SER A 157 3.02 5.53 -8.41
CA SER A 157 4.33 4.96 -8.76
C SER A 157 4.21 3.94 -9.87
N ILE A 158 3.26 3.01 -9.75
CA ILE A 158 2.97 2.01 -10.79
C ILE A 158 2.45 2.68 -12.07
N TYR A 159 1.64 3.73 -11.93
CA TYR A 159 1.19 4.52 -13.07
C TYR A 159 2.37 5.20 -13.80
N LEU A 160 3.32 5.78 -13.05
CA LEU A 160 4.55 6.33 -13.63
C LEU A 160 5.36 5.25 -14.34
N LEU A 161 5.54 4.06 -13.74
CA LEU A 161 6.21 2.93 -14.41
C LEU A 161 5.54 2.60 -15.74
N TYR A 162 4.21 2.45 -15.76
CA TYR A 162 3.44 2.19 -16.98
C TYR A 162 3.69 3.27 -18.05
N ARG A 163 3.70 4.55 -17.65
CA ARG A 163 3.99 5.68 -18.53
C ARG A 163 5.41 5.65 -19.09
N LEU A 164 6.41 5.30 -18.28
CA LEU A 164 7.81 5.18 -18.73
C LEU A 164 7.96 4.03 -19.75
N PHE A 165 7.21 2.95 -19.62
CA PHE A 165 7.20 1.89 -20.63
C PHE A 165 6.44 2.28 -21.91
N LYS A 166 5.29 2.96 -21.79
CA LYS A 166 4.39 3.17 -22.93
C LYS A 166 4.60 4.50 -23.68
N THR A 167 4.82 5.57 -22.93
CA THR A 167 5.00 6.95 -23.44
C THR A 167 6.22 7.59 -22.75
N PRO A 168 7.42 7.03 -22.96
CA PRO A 168 8.64 7.45 -22.26
C PRO A 168 8.99 8.92 -22.42
N ASN A 169 8.68 9.53 -23.57
CA ASN A 169 9.13 10.88 -23.95
C ASN A 169 8.04 11.96 -23.78
N SER A 170 7.10 11.78 -22.84
CA SER A 170 5.98 12.71 -22.65
C SER A 170 6.26 13.74 -21.57
N SER A 171 6.00 15.03 -21.82
CA SER A 171 6.11 16.09 -20.81
C SER A 171 5.20 15.86 -19.59
N TRP A 172 4.05 15.18 -19.77
CA TRP A 172 3.18 14.80 -18.66
C TRP A 172 3.86 13.91 -17.62
N ASN A 173 4.97 13.25 -17.95
CA ASN A 173 5.72 12.46 -16.98
C ASN A 173 6.31 13.34 -15.85
N PHE A 174 6.54 14.64 -16.07
CA PHE A 174 6.96 15.57 -15.00
C PHE A 174 5.93 15.65 -13.87
N LEU A 175 4.64 15.78 -14.21
CA LEU A 175 3.56 15.79 -13.22
C LEU A 175 3.54 14.51 -12.40
N TRP A 176 3.68 13.36 -13.05
CA TRP A 176 3.64 12.06 -12.38
C TRP A 176 4.90 11.80 -11.54
N ILE A 177 6.06 12.26 -11.99
CA ILE A 177 7.28 12.28 -11.19
C ILE A 177 7.08 13.14 -9.95
N PHE A 178 6.51 14.34 -10.08
CA PHE A 178 6.23 15.21 -8.94
C PHE A 178 5.31 14.52 -7.92
N ILE A 179 4.16 14.01 -8.35
CA ILE A 179 3.18 13.34 -7.49
C ILE A 179 3.80 12.13 -6.78
N ALA A 180 4.52 11.27 -7.52
CA ALA A 180 5.07 10.05 -6.96
C ALA A 180 6.29 10.31 -6.06
N ILE A 181 7.24 11.17 -6.44
CA ILE A 181 8.44 11.43 -5.63
C ILE A 181 8.12 12.28 -4.40
N SER A 182 7.21 13.26 -4.52
CA SER A 182 6.80 14.09 -3.37
C SER A 182 6.14 13.30 -2.24
N SER A 183 5.64 12.08 -2.53
CA SER A 183 4.96 11.23 -1.56
C SER A 183 5.87 10.65 -0.47
N GLY A 184 7.19 10.76 -0.61
CA GLY A 184 8.14 10.36 0.42
C GLY A 184 9.52 9.96 -0.10
N PRO A 185 10.56 10.05 0.75
CA PRO A 185 11.93 9.77 0.36
C PRO A 185 12.16 8.31 -0.04
N ASN A 186 11.44 7.38 0.59
CA ASN A 186 11.45 5.96 0.25
C ASN A 186 10.97 5.69 -1.18
N ASN A 187 9.84 6.30 -1.56
CA ASN A 187 9.31 6.17 -2.90
C ASN A 187 10.17 6.91 -3.92
N GLY A 188 10.63 8.11 -3.57
CA GLY A 188 11.50 8.93 -4.39
C GLY A 188 12.82 8.26 -4.75
N ILE A 189 13.56 7.76 -3.77
CA ILE A 189 14.84 7.07 -4.00
C ILE A 189 14.64 5.81 -4.86
N MET A 190 13.61 5.02 -4.57
CA MET A 190 13.26 3.83 -5.37
C MET A 190 12.97 4.20 -6.84
N LEU A 191 12.15 5.21 -7.09
CA LEU A 191 11.77 5.62 -8.45
C LEU A 191 12.94 6.26 -9.22
N LEU A 192 13.80 7.02 -8.54
CA LEU A 192 15.02 7.55 -9.14
C LEU A 192 16.01 6.43 -9.48
N ALA A 193 16.17 5.43 -8.61
CA ALA A 193 16.97 4.25 -8.90
C ALA A 193 16.43 3.51 -10.13
N PHE A 194 15.10 3.34 -10.23
CA PHE A 194 14.46 2.72 -11.39
C PHE A 194 14.70 3.51 -12.68
N LEU A 195 14.54 4.84 -12.63
CA LEU A 195 14.78 5.72 -13.78
C LEU A 195 16.26 5.67 -14.22
N PHE A 196 17.19 5.75 -13.28
CA PHE A 196 18.62 5.72 -13.54
C PHE A 196 19.03 4.37 -14.14
N LEU A 197 18.81 3.27 -13.42
CA LEU A 197 19.21 1.94 -13.86
C LEU A 197 18.49 1.51 -15.13
N GLY A 198 17.19 1.80 -15.24
CA GLY A 198 16.41 1.46 -16.43
C GLY A 198 16.90 2.17 -17.70
N PHE A 199 17.44 3.38 -17.59
CA PHE A 199 18.06 4.09 -18.71
C PHE A 199 19.35 3.40 -19.17
N PHE A 200 20.27 3.10 -18.24
CA PHE A 200 21.54 2.42 -18.55
C PHE A 200 21.34 1.01 -19.09
N LEU A 201 20.35 0.29 -18.55
CA LEU A 201 19.96 -1.04 -19.02
C LEU A 201 19.10 -1.00 -20.30
N LYS A 202 18.82 0.18 -20.86
CA LYS A 202 17.95 0.38 -22.03
C LYS A 202 16.59 -0.33 -21.90
N THR A 203 16.06 -0.39 -20.68
CA THR A 203 14.79 -1.05 -20.35
C THR A 203 13.60 -0.30 -20.97
N PHE A 204 13.71 1.02 -21.12
CA PHE A 204 12.71 1.88 -21.76
C PHE A 204 13.37 2.78 -22.81
N LYS A 205 12.58 3.17 -23.82
CA LYS A 205 13.03 3.99 -24.96
C LYS A 205 12.95 5.50 -24.65
N ILE A 206 13.54 5.92 -23.54
CA ILE A 206 13.63 7.34 -23.17
C ILE A 206 14.77 7.99 -23.94
N GLU A 207 14.51 9.10 -24.63
CA GLU A 207 15.55 9.93 -25.23
C GLU A 207 16.39 10.61 -24.15
N SER A 208 17.70 10.77 -24.39
CA SER A 208 18.63 11.31 -23.39
C SER A 208 18.19 12.67 -22.83
N LYS A 209 17.60 13.55 -23.65
CA LYS A 209 17.07 14.85 -23.18
C LYS A 209 15.99 14.68 -22.11
N TYR A 210 15.03 13.77 -22.32
CA TYR A 210 13.96 13.52 -21.35
C TYR A 210 14.48 12.82 -20.11
N PHE A 211 15.43 11.90 -20.26
CA PHE A 211 16.08 11.23 -19.12
C PHE A 211 16.69 12.24 -18.16
N TRP A 212 17.55 13.14 -18.65
CA TRP A 212 18.21 14.14 -17.80
C TRP A 212 17.22 15.12 -17.17
N LEU A 213 16.18 15.52 -17.92
CA LEU A 213 15.12 16.37 -17.37
C LEU A 213 14.33 15.67 -16.27
N TYR A 214 13.92 14.41 -16.46
CA TYR A 214 13.20 13.64 -15.46
C TYR A 214 14.05 13.38 -14.22
N LEU A 215 15.34 13.05 -14.41
CA LEU A 215 16.27 12.83 -13.31
C LEU A 215 16.48 14.12 -12.52
N GLY A 216 16.79 15.23 -13.19
CA GLY A 216 16.99 16.53 -12.54
C GLY A 216 15.75 17.00 -11.80
N PHE A 217 14.57 16.94 -12.44
CA PHE A 217 13.30 17.30 -11.82
C PHE A 217 12.95 16.40 -10.62
N GLY A 218 13.20 15.10 -10.75
CA GLY A 218 12.99 14.15 -9.66
C GLY A 218 13.94 14.35 -8.49
N LEU A 219 15.21 14.69 -8.74
CA LEU A 219 16.18 15.04 -7.71
C LEU A 219 15.78 16.32 -6.96
N ILE A 220 15.34 17.36 -7.68
CA ILE A 220 14.82 18.60 -7.07
C ILE A 220 13.60 18.28 -6.19
N THR A 221 12.65 17.50 -6.70
CA THR A 221 11.45 17.10 -5.94
C THR A 221 11.82 16.33 -4.68
N LEU A 222 12.74 15.36 -4.79
CA LEU A 222 13.22 14.60 -3.64
C LEU A 222 13.95 15.49 -2.63
N ALA A 223 14.77 16.43 -3.09
CA ALA A 223 15.45 17.38 -2.22
C ALA A 223 14.45 18.20 -1.41
N LEU A 224 13.39 18.74 -2.03
CA LEU A 224 12.33 19.49 -1.34
C LEU A 224 11.64 18.66 -0.24
N VAL A 225 11.48 17.35 -0.44
CA VAL A 225 10.94 16.45 0.58
C VAL A 225 11.94 16.20 1.69
N ILE A 226 13.20 15.90 1.37
CA ILE A 226 14.22 15.51 2.37
C ILE A 226 14.63 16.70 3.25
N ILE A 227 14.84 17.87 2.66
CA ILE A 227 15.34 19.06 3.37
C ILE A 227 14.23 19.82 4.11
N ALA A 228 13.01 19.30 4.13
CA ALA A 228 11.91 19.91 4.86
C ALA A 228 12.24 20.00 6.36
N PRO A 229 12.08 21.18 7.00
CA PRO A 229 12.43 21.36 8.41
C PRO A 229 11.75 20.38 9.36
N GLY A 230 10.52 19.98 9.05
CA GLY A 230 9.79 19.00 9.85
C GLY A 230 10.52 17.66 10.00
N ASN A 231 11.23 17.22 8.96
CA ASN A 231 12.02 15.99 9.03
C ASN A 231 13.15 16.10 10.06
N PHE A 232 13.80 17.25 10.17
CA PHE A 232 14.87 17.48 11.14
C PHE A 232 14.34 17.54 12.57
N THR A 233 13.18 18.18 12.77
CA THR A 233 12.47 18.20 14.06
C THR A 233 12.17 16.78 14.52
N ARG A 234 11.68 15.92 13.61
CA ARG A 234 11.36 14.52 13.90
C ARG A 234 12.59 13.65 14.14
N ALA A 235 13.69 13.94 13.46
CA ALA A 235 14.92 13.16 13.54
C ALA A 235 15.82 13.52 14.74
N ASN A 236 15.46 14.55 15.52
CA ASN A 236 16.30 15.07 16.59
C ASN A 236 16.64 13.98 17.62
N GLY A 237 17.93 13.66 17.76
CA GLY A 237 18.45 12.61 18.64
C GLY A 237 18.37 11.17 18.14
N GLN A 238 17.88 10.91 16.90
CA GLN A 238 17.65 9.55 16.38
C GLN A 238 18.52 9.14 15.19
N LEU A 239 19.36 10.04 14.67
CA LEU A 239 20.20 9.76 13.49
C LEU A 239 21.54 9.13 13.90
N ASP A 240 21.84 7.96 13.33
CA ASP A 240 23.14 7.32 13.42
C ASP A 240 23.69 7.05 12.01
N PHE A 241 24.75 7.78 11.63
CA PHE A 241 25.42 7.65 10.34
C PHE A 241 26.62 6.70 10.37
N SER A 242 26.85 5.98 11.48
CA SER A 242 27.89 4.95 11.53
C SER A 242 27.58 3.84 10.51
N ILE A 243 28.57 3.51 9.68
CA ILE A 243 28.44 2.48 8.65
C ILE A 243 28.00 1.14 9.25
N SER A 244 28.53 0.77 10.42
CA SER A 244 28.16 -0.48 11.10
C SER A 244 26.69 -0.48 11.52
N SER A 245 26.20 0.63 12.08
CA SER A 245 24.82 0.80 12.51
C SER A 245 23.88 0.81 11.30
N MET A 246 24.27 1.48 10.21
CA MET A 246 23.49 1.50 8.96
C MET A 246 23.38 0.12 8.33
N ILE A 247 24.46 -0.68 8.33
CA ILE A 247 24.43 -2.07 7.82
C ILE A 247 23.53 -2.94 8.71
N ALA A 248 23.71 -2.88 10.04
CA ALA A 248 22.90 -3.65 10.98
C ALA A 248 21.41 -3.28 10.89
N GLY A 249 21.11 -1.98 10.83
CA GLY A 249 19.77 -1.45 10.63
C GLY A 249 19.17 -1.90 9.29
N GLY A 250 19.95 -1.84 8.20
CA GLY A 250 19.53 -2.34 6.89
C GLY A 250 19.17 -3.82 6.90
N ILE A 251 19.97 -4.66 7.56
CA ILE A 251 19.67 -6.09 7.73
C ILE A 251 18.39 -6.29 8.54
N ALA A 252 18.20 -5.54 9.63
CA ALA A 252 17.00 -5.61 10.45
C ALA A 252 15.73 -5.24 9.65
N ILE A 253 15.78 -4.14 8.90
CA ILE A 253 14.67 -3.70 8.04
C ILE A 253 14.37 -4.74 6.96
N LEU A 254 15.40 -5.26 6.28
CA LEU A 254 15.22 -6.30 5.26
C LEU A 254 14.58 -7.54 5.86
N LYS A 255 15.03 -7.99 7.03
CA LYS A 255 14.43 -9.14 7.72
C LYS A 255 12.97 -8.89 8.05
N GLU A 256 12.63 -7.71 8.57
CA GLU A 256 11.25 -7.34 8.87
C GLU A 256 10.38 -7.27 7.60
N TYR A 257 10.85 -6.58 6.56
CA TYR A 257 10.10 -6.39 5.31
C TYR A 257 9.94 -7.70 4.55
N SER A 258 10.96 -8.56 4.52
CA SER A 258 10.86 -9.92 3.98
C SER A 258 9.88 -10.77 4.78
N GLY A 259 9.87 -10.67 6.11
CA GLY A 259 8.90 -11.35 6.97
C GLY A 259 7.46 -10.92 6.68
N MET A 260 7.22 -9.62 6.46
CA MET A 260 5.93 -9.08 6.03
C MET A 260 5.54 -9.46 4.60
N SER A 261 6.52 -9.86 3.78
CA SER A 261 6.36 -10.21 2.37
C SER A 261 6.30 -11.71 2.13
N LEU A 262 6.04 -12.53 3.15
CA LEU A 262 6.00 -14.00 3.03
C LEU A 262 5.11 -14.49 1.87
N TRP A 263 3.96 -13.85 1.68
CA TRP A 263 2.99 -14.20 0.63
C TRP A 263 3.39 -13.80 -0.79
N LEU A 264 4.48 -13.03 -0.92
CA LEU A 264 5.00 -12.60 -2.22
C LEU A 264 5.50 -13.78 -3.05
N LEU A 265 6.15 -14.76 -2.42
CA LEU A 265 6.64 -15.95 -3.10
C LEU A 265 5.50 -16.77 -3.74
N PRO A 266 4.52 -17.29 -2.99
CA PRO A 266 3.42 -18.06 -3.59
C PRO A 266 2.53 -17.19 -4.49
N GLY A 267 2.32 -15.91 -4.17
CA GLY A 267 1.55 -14.97 -5.00
C GLY A 267 2.21 -14.72 -6.37
N SER A 268 3.53 -14.51 -6.40
CA SER A 268 4.28 -14.30 -7.65
C SER A 268 4.35 -15.56 -8.51
N ILE A 269 4.51 -16.74 -7.91
CA ILE A 269 4.44 -18.02 -8.63
C ILE A 269 3.07 -18.19 -9.28
N LEU A 270 1.99 -17.95 -8.52
CA LEU A 270 0.63 -18.09 -9.03
C LEU A 270 0.36 -17.15 -10.21
N MET A 271 0.71 -15.86 -10.06
CA MET A 271 0.58 -14.89 -11.15
C MET A 271 1.40 -15.31 -12.36
N ALA A 272 2.64 -15.74 -12.18
CA ALA A 272 3.48 -16.20 -13.28
C ALA A 272 2.84 -17.40 -13.98
N LEU A 273 2.42 -18.44 -13.25
CA LEU A 273 1.77 -19.63 -13.83
C LEU A 273 0.56 -19.29 -14.70
N VAL A 274 -0.29 -18.35 -14.26
CA VAL A 274 -1.51 -17.97 -14.99
C VAL A 274 -1.21 -17.01 -16.14
N LEU A 275 -0.35 -16.01 -15.93
CA LEU A 275 -0.09 -14.93 -16.90
C LEU A 275 1.02 -15.27 -17.89
N LYS A 276 1.83 -16.31 -17.65
CA LYS A 276 2.97 -16.71 -18.48
C LYS A 276 2.69 -16.68 -19.98
N PRO A 277 1.55 -17.18 -20.52
CA PRO A 277 1.30 -17.14 -21.96
C PRO A 277 1.27 -15.72 -22.56
N PHE A 278 1.06 -14.71 -21.73
CA PHE A 278 0.92 -13.31 -22.12
C PHE A 278 2.09 -12.44 -21.67
N ILE A 279 2.92 -12.92 -20.75
CA ILE A 279 4.14 -12.24 -20.34
C ILE A 279 5.14 -12.36 -21.50
N PRO A 280 5.65 -11.25 -22.06
CA PRO A 280 6.67 -11.30 -23.10
C PRO A 280 7.94 -11.96 -22.53
N LYS A 281 8.70 -12.65 -23.39
CA LYS A 281 10.00 -13.17 -22.99
C LYS A 281 10.87 -12.02 -22.51
N SER A 282 11.15 -12.00 -21.21
CA SER A 282 12.00 -11.01 -20.58
C SER A 282 13.40 -11.58 -20.37
N SER A 283 14.37 -10.68 -20.38
CA SER A 283 15.72 -10.96 -19.93
C SER A 283 15.78 -11.02 -18.40
N LEU A 284 16.85 -11.62 -17.87
CA LEU A 284 17.11 -11.64 -16.43
C LEU A 284 17.36 -10.23 -15.85
N TYR A 285 17.73 -9.24 -16.67
CA TYR A 285 18.00 -7.88 -16.16
C TYR A 285 16.75 -7.20 -15.61
N LEU A 286 15.55 -7.51 -16.12
CA LEU A 286 14.31 -6.87 -15.69
C LEU A 286 13.91 -7.24 -14.25
N PRO A 287 13.83 -8.53 -13.86
CA PRO A 287 13.58 -8.87 -12.47
C PRO A 287 14.70 -8.39 -11.53
N VAL A 288 15.96 -8.38 -11.97
CA VAL A 288 17.08 -7.82 -11.18
C VAL A 288 16.90 -6.32 -10.96
N LEU A 289 16.53 -5.56 -11.98
CA LEU A 289 16.23 -4.12 -11.87
C LEU A 289 15.16 -3.86 -10.80
N PHE A 290 14.02 -4.56 -10.89
CA PHE A 290 12.94 -4.42 -9.91
C PHE A 290 13.38 -4.85 -8.51
N GLY A 291 14.18 -5.91 -8.37
CA GLY A 291 14.73 -6.34 -7.09
C GLY A 291 15.66 -5.30 -6.45
N ILE A 292 16.56 -4.70 -7.22
CA ILE A 292 17.44 -3.62 -6.73
C ILE A 292 16.60 -2.42 -6.29
N CYS A 293 15.62 -2.02 -7.10
CA CYS A 293 14.75 -0.89 -6.76
C CYS A 293 13.94 -1.16 -5.48
N ALA A 294 13.47 -2.39 -5.26
CA ALA A 294 12.83 -2.75 -4.00
C ALA A 294 13.76 -2.50 -2.81
N VAL A 295 15.03 -2.93 -2.88
CA VAL A 295 16.03 -2.64 -1.84
C VAL A 295 16.30 -1.14 -1.72
N CYS A 296 16.29 -0.37 -2.82
CA CYS A 296 16.45 1.08 -2.74
C CYS A 296 15.37 1.78 -1.91
N SER A 297 14.16 1.19 -1.78
CA SER A 297 13.08 1.77 -0.97
C SER A 297 13.37 1.79 0.55
N ILE A 298 14.34 1.01 1.02
CA ILE A 298 14.73 0.98 2.45
C ILE A 298 15.87 1.94 2.79
N LEU A 299 16.55 2.51 1.78
CA LEU A 299 17.73 3.36 1.99
C LEU A 299 17.50 4.57 2.91
N PRO A 300 16.36 5.29 2.87
CA PRO A 300 16.14 6.40 3.79
C PRO A 300 16.11 6.01 5.28
N PHE A 301 15.87 4.73 5.59
CA PHE A 301 15.77 4.24 6.97
C PHE A 301 17.09 3.69 7.51
N LEU A 302 18.14 3.58 6.70
CA LEU A 302 19.44 3.09 7.19
C LEU A 302 19.99 3.88 8.37
N PRO A 303 19.91 5.24 8.39
CA PRO A 303 20.39 6.02 9.54
C PRO A 303 19.43 6.02 10.74
N MET A 304 18.25 5.43 10.61
CA MET A 304 17.17 5.44 11.62
C MET A 304 16.28 4.20 11.46
N PRO A 305 16.78 2.99 11.71
CA PRO A 305 16.05 1.76 11.41
C PRO A 305 14.71 1.65 12.16
N ASN A 306 14.60 2.26 13.34
CA ASN A 306 13.36 2.32 14.12
C ASN A 306 12.26 3.17 13.45
N ALA A 307 12.63 4.03 12.48
CA ALA A 307 11.68 4.81 11.69
C ALA A 307 11.11 4.02 10.49
N ALA A 308 11.64 2.82 10.20
CA ALA A 308 11.12 1.95 9.15
C ALA A 308 9.70 1.50 9.50
N SER A 309 8.74 2.11 8.82
CA SER A 309 7.33 1.89 9.11
C SER A 309 6.77 0.73 8.30
N LYS A 310 5.94 -0.09 8.95
CA LYS A 310 5.12 -1.13 8.28
C LYS A 310 4.23 -0.58 7.16
N HIS A 311 3.97 0.74 7.12
CA HIS A 311 3.22 1.39 6.05
C HIS A 311 4.04 1.58 4.75
N THR A 312 5.37 1.64 4.86
CA THR A 312 6.26 1.89 3.73
C THR A 312 6.73 0.62 3.03
N VAL A 313 6.42 -0.55 3.60
CA VAL A 313 6.72 -1.88 3.03
C VAL A 313 6.03 -2.13 1.68
N ILE A 314 4.92 -1.42 1.40
CA ILE A 314 4.16 -1.59 0.15
C ILE A 314 5.00 -1.33 -1.11
N PHE A 315 5.93 -0.37 -1.07
CA PHE A 315 6.81 -0.07 -2.21
C PHE A 315 7.79 -1.22 -2.47
N PHE A 316 8.43 -1.71 -1.39
CA PHE A 316 9.28 -2.90 -1.41
C PHE A 316 8.53 -4.13 -1.96
N GLN A 317 7.34 -4.40 -1.43
CA GLN A 317 6.48 -5.52 -1.83
C GLN A 317 6.05 -5.43 -3.30
N THR A 318 5.69 -4.23 -3.78
CA THR A 318 5.24 -4.03 -5.16
C THR A 318 6.35 -4.34 -6.16
N PHE A 319 7.54 -3.79 -5.95
CA PHE A 319 8.66 -4.01 -6.85
C PHE A 319 9.17 -5.45 -6.79
N LEU A 320 9.24 -6.05 -5.59
CA LEU A 320 9.55 -7.48 -5.46
C LEU A 320 8.50 -8.37 -6.11
N LEU A 321 7.21 -8.01 -6.06
CA LEU A 321 6.16 -8.80 -6.71
C LEU A 321 6.37 -8.80 -8.23
N ILE A 322 6.63 -7.63 -8.83
CA ILE A 322 6.95 -7.55 -10.27
C ILE A 322 8.21 -8.37 -10.58
N ALA A 323 9.26 -8.23 -9.77
CA ALA A 323 10.50 -8.99 -9.92
C ALA A 323 10.25 -10.51 -9.87
N GLY A 324 9.51 -10.98 -8.87
CA GLY A 324 9.16 -12.38 -8.67
C GLY A 324 8.35 -12.93 -9.84
N VAL A 325 7.31 -12.22 -10.28
CA VAL A 325 6.48 -12.68 -11.41
C VAL A 325 7.32 -12.82 -12.69
N GLN A 326 8.18 -11.85 -12.98
CA GLN A 326 9.08 -11.89 -14.13
C GLN A 326 10.09 -13.04 -14.02
N PHE A 327 10.72 -13.21 -12.85
CA PHE A 327 11.67 -14.29 -12.60
C PHE A 327 11.02 -15.68 -12.79
N TRP A 328 9.85 -15.90 -12.19
CA TRP A 328 9.11 -17.16 -12.34
C TRP A 328 8.66 -17.39 -13.78
N ALA A 329 8.24 -16.36 -14.50
CA ALA A 329 7.90 -16.50 -15.92
C ALA A 329 9.11 -16.98 -16.76
N ILE A 330 10.31 -16.42 -16.52
CA ILE A 330 11.56 -16.85 -17.17
C ILE A 330 11.88 -18.31 -16.81
N LEU A 331 11.77 -18.67 -15.53
CA LEU A 331 12.07 -20.04 -15.08
C LEU A 331 11.08 -21.06 -15.67
N LEU A 332 9.79 -20.72 -15.76
CA LEU A 332 8.77 -21.56 -16.40
C LEU A 332 9.02 -21.76 -17.90
N ASP A 333 9.57 -20.75 -18.58
CA ASP A 333 10.05 -20.87 -19.96
C ASP A 333 11.22 -21.84 -20.06
N TYR A 334 12.21 -21.71 -19.18
CA TYR A 334 13.37 -22.60 -19.13
C TYR A 334 12.98 -24.07 -18.86
N LEU A 335 12.11 -24.29 -17.89
CA LEU A 335 11.60 -25.61 -17.50
C LEU A 335 10.61 -26.20 -18.52
N ARG A 336 10.25 -25.46 -19.58
CA ARG A 336 9.27 -25.87 -20.62
C ARG A 336 7.94 -26.31 -20.02
N VAL A 337 7.51 -25.67 -18.93
CA VAL A 337 6.27 -25.97 -18.19
C VAL A 337 5.05 -25.40 -18.94
N HIS A 338 4.95 -25.66 -20.25
CA HIS A 338 3.85 -25.19 -21.09
C HIS A 338 2.61 -26.10 -21.00
N ARG A 339 2.73 -27.28 -20.39
CA ARG A 339 1.69 -28.33 -20.36
C ARG A 339 0.98 -28.52 -19.01
N MET A 340 1.25 -27.70 -18.00
CA MET A 340 0.69 -27.87 -16.65
C MET A 340 -0.55 -27.02 -16.36
N GLN A 341 -1.46 -26.84 -17.33
CA GLN A 341 -2.72 -26.13 -17.11
C GLN A 341 -3.58 -26.79 -16.02
N GLY A 342 -3.56 -28.13 -15.92
CA GLY A 342 -4.27 -28.87 -14.87
C GLY A 342 -3.75 -28.52 -13.46
N LEU A 343 -2.42 -28.60 -13.26
CA LEU A 343 -1.79 -28.24 -11.98
C LEU A 343 -2.03 -26.76 -11.64
N ALA A 344 -1.91 -25.86 -12.63
CA ALA A 344 -2.17 -24.43 -12.42
C ALA A 344 -3.61 -24.18 -11.95
N ASN A 345 -4.60 -24.86 -12.54
CA ASN A 345 -6.00 -24.76 -12.11
C ASN A 345 -6.22 -25.33 -10.71
N THR A 346 -5.60 -26.48 -10.38
CA THR A 346 -5.70 -27.09 -9.05
C THR A 346 -5.06 -26.20 -7.99
N VAL A 347 -3.83 -25.73 -8.23
CA VAL A 347 -3.12 -24.80 -7.33
C VAL A 347 -3.93 -23.53 -7.15
N LEU A 348 -4.43 -22.93 -8.25
CA LEU A 348 -5.28 -21.75 -8.19
C LEU A 348 -6.55 -22.00 -7.36
N THR A 349 -7.22 -23.14 -7.53
CA THR A 349 -8.45 -23.46 -6.80
C THR A 349 -8.18 -23.64 -5.31
N VAL A 350 -7.17 -24.44 -4.94
CA VAL A 350 -6.78 -24.65 -3.54
C VAL A 350 -6.38 -23.32 -2.88
N PHE A 351 -5.61 -22.52 -3.60
CA PHE A 351 -5.22 -21.19 -3.18
C PHE A 351 -6.46 -20.32 -2.93
N LEU A 352 -7.35 -20.17 -3.91
CA LEU A 352 -8.58 -19.37 -3.79
C LEU A 352 -9.46 -19.82 -2.61
N LEU A 353 -9.60 -21.12 -2.37
CA LEU A 353 -10.38 -21.65 -1.24
C LEU A 353 -9.75 -21.30 0.12
N PHE A 354 -8.45 -21.58 0.29
CA PHE A 354 -7.72 -21.25 1.51
C PHE A 354 -7.84 -19.76 1.86
N PHE A 355 -7.70 -18.91 0.85
CA PHE A 355 -7.75 -17.46 1.06
C PHE A 355 -9.15 -16.88 1.16
N GLY A 356 -10.15 -17.49 0.50
CA GLY A 356 -11.54 -17.14 0.75
C GLY A 356 -11.91 -17.31 2.22
N MET A 357 -11.43 -18.39 2.85
CA MET A 357 -11.60 -18.61 4.29
C MET A 357 -10.87 -17.55 5.13
N GLU A 358 -9.63 -17.18 4.77
CA GLU A 358 -8.88 -16.15 5.47
C GLU A 358 -9.54 -14.77 5.35
N ILE A 359 -9.99 -14.35 4.15
CA ILE A 359 -10.71 -13.08 3.96
C ILE A 359 -12.01 -13.08 4.79
N TYR A 360 -12.76 -14.18 4.79
CA TYR A 360 -13.97 -14.31 5.60
C TYR A 360 -13.71 -14.19 7.11
N LYS A 361 -12.63 -14.82 7.61
CA LYS A 361 -12.18 -14.69 9.00
C LYS A 361 -11.92 -13.21 9.33
N GLN A 362 -11.22 -12.49 8.46
CA GLN A 362 -10.86 -11.09 8.68
C GLN A 362 -12.04 -10.14 8.56
N TRP A 363 -12.97 -10.42 7.66
CA TRP A 363 -14.25 -9.73 7.61
C TRP A 363 -15.02 -9.86 8.93
N THR A 364 -15.10 -11.08 9.47
CA THR A 364 -15.77 -11.37 10.74
C THR A 364 -15.14 -10.59 11.89
N ILE A 365 -13.80 -10.62 12.00
CA ILE A 365 -13.07 -9.89 13.02
C ILE A 365 -13.27 -8.37 12.85
N GLY A 366 -13.12 -7.87 11.62
CA GLY A 366 -13.27 -6.45 11.32
C GLY A 366 -14.64 -5.92 11.74
N ARG A 367 -15.70 -6.70 11.53
CA ARG A 367 -17.06 -6.36 11.98
C ARG A 367 -17.17 -6.23 13.49
N ILE A 368 -16.52 -7.13 14.24
CA ILE A 368 -16.50 -7.08 15.71
C ILE A 368 -15.77 -5.82 16.19
N VAL A 369 -14.58 -5.54 15.63
CA VAL A 369 -13.78 -4.35 15.97
C VAL A 369 -14.55 -3.07 15.63
N LYS A 370 -15.22 -3.02 14.47
CA LYS A 370 -16.03 -1.87 14.06
C LYS A 370 -17.17 -1.60 15.04
N ALA A 371 -17.91 -2.63 15.44
CA ALA A 371 -18.98 -2.49 16.43
C ALA A 371 -18.47 -1.93 17.77
N GLN A 372 -17.31 -2.40 18.24
CA GLN A 372 -16.69 -1.89 19.47
C GLN A 372 -16.19 -0.44 19.33
N MET A 373 -15.66 -0.07 18.16
CA MET A 373 -15.26 1.32 17.88
C MET A 373 -16.47 2.25 17.79
N ASP A 374 -17.58 1.80 17.20
CA ASP A 374 -18.82 2.58 17.11
C ASP A 374 -19.43 2.80 18.49
N GLU A 375 -19.51 1.76 19.33
CA GLU A 375 -19.97 1.88 20.72
C GLU A 375 -19.12 2.89 21.51
N ARG A 376 -17.79 2.83 21.38
CA ARG A 376 -16.90 3.80 22.01
C ARG A 376 -17.11 5.22 21.49
N PHE A 377 -17.29 5.38 20.19
CA PHE A 377 -17.54 6.68 19.58
C PHE A 377 -18.86 7.28 20.11
N GLU A 378 -19.92 6.48 20.22
CA GLU A 378 -21.19 6.90 20.81
C GLU A 378 -21.04 7.31 22.28
N ILE A 379 -20.23 6.60 23.06
CA ILE A 379 -19.92 6.98 24.45
C ILE A 379 -19.19 8.33 24.50
N LEU A 380 -18.19 8.55 23.65
CA LEU A 380 -17.44 9.80 23.61
C LEU A 380 -18.32 10.97 23.15
N GLU A 381 -19.11 10.78 22.10
CA GLU A 381 -20.00 11.81 21.56
C GLU A 381 -21.12 12.17 22.53
N SER A 382 -21.72 11.18 23.21
CA SER A 382 -22.75 11.42 24.23
C SER A 382 -22.25 12.13 25.49
N ASN A 383 -20.92 12.16 25.70
CA ASN A 383 -20.27 12.88 26.79
C ASN A 383 -19.46 14.09 26.31
N ARG A 384 -19.69 14.57 25.08
CA ARG A 384 -19.02 15.75 24.52
C ARG A 384 -19.22 16.97 25.44
N GLY A 385 -18.14 17.71 25.73
CA GLY A 385 -18.16 18.89 26.59
C GLY A 385 -18.32 18.58 28.09
N SER A 386 -18.16 17.32 28.51
CA SER A 386 -18.32 16.89 29.89
C SER A 386 -17.04 17.08 30.72
N ASP A 387 -17.20 17.60 31.93
CA ASP A 387 -16.13 17.71 32.93
C ASP A 387 -15.82 16.37 33.64
N LYS A 388 -16.46 15.27 33.23
CA LYS A 388 -16.29 13.95 33.83
C LYS A 388 -15.04 13.26 33.28
N GLU A 389 -14.40 12.47 34.14
CA GLU A 389 -13.44 11.46 33.65
C GLU A 389 -14.22 10.26 33.11
N LEU A 390 -13.89 9.82 31.88
CA LEU A 390 -14.47 8.62 31.27
C LEU A 390 -13.48 7.47 31.33
N ILE A 391 -13.99 6.27 31.61
CA ILE A 391 -13.23 5.02 31.58
C ILE A 391 -13.81 4.15 30.48
N LEU A 392 -13.01 3.87 29.45
CA LEU A 392 -13.38 3.01 28.33
C LEU A 392 -12.82 1.60 28.53
N ALA A 393 -13.62 0.57 28.23
CA ALA A 393 -13.16 -0.82 28.23
C ALA A 393 -12.15 -1.04 27.09
N PRO A 394 -11.08 -1.85 27.25
CA PRO A 394 -10.11 -2.14 26.19
C PRO A 394 -10.76 -2.94 25.05
N ILE A 395 -10.31 -2.70 23.82
CA ILE A 395 -10.66 -3.54 22.67
C ILE A 395 -9.75 -4.75 22.74
N PRO A 396 -10.27 -5.99 22.85
CA PRO A 396 -9.43 -7.18 22.92
C PRO A 396 -8.61 -7.30 21.63
N LEU A 397 -7.29 -7.13 21.78
CA LEU A 397 -6.32 -7.37 20.72
C LEU A 397 -6.04 -8.87 20.74
N SER A 398 -6.16 -9.56 19.60
CA SER A 398 -5.56 -10.89 19.47
C SER A 398 -4.40 -10.80 18.50
N ASP A 399 -3.19 -11.13 18.94
CA ASP A 399 -1.92 -10.92 18.23
C ASP A 399 -1.83 -11.44 16.77
N ASP A 400 -2.77 -12.29 16.35
CA ASP A 400 -2.83 -12.93 15.04
C ASP A 400 -3.68 -12.19 13.96
N ASN A 401 -4.38 -11.09 14.29
CA ASN A 401 -5.33 -10.49 13.33
C ASN A 401 -4.75 -9.35 12.50
N TRP A 402 -5.25 -9.21 11.26
CA TRP A 402 -4.91 -8.09 10.37
C TRP A 402 -5.29 -6.78 11.05
N THR A 403 -6.42 -6.79 11.75
CA THR A 403 -7.02 -5.70 12.50
C THR A 403 -6.55 -5.58 13.95
N SER A 404 -5.60 -6.37 14.43
CA SER A 404 -5.24 -6.37 15.88
C SER A 404 -3.98 -5.59 16.21
N ARG A 405 -3.17 -5.20 15.22
CA ARG A 405 -2.06 -4.26 15.46
C ARG A 405 -2.56 -2.81 15.56
N PHE A 406 -3.75 -2.63 16.11
CA PHE A 406 -4.28 -1.37 16.65
C PHE A 406 -3.91 -1.23 18.13
N SER A 407 -2.72 -1.72 18.51
CA SER A 407 -2.16 -1.69 19.86
C SER A 407 -1.78 -0.29 20.34
N ASP A 408 -2.01 0.76 19.55
CA ASP A 408 -1.53 2.10 19.86
C ASP A 408 -2.53 2.94 20.68
N ILE A 409 -3.53 2.30 21.28
CA ILE A 409 -4.11 2.84 22.52
C ILE A 409 -3.49 2.10 23.70
N ASP A 410 -2.16 2.14 23.74
CA ASP A 410 -1.42 1.93 24.98
C ASP A 410 -1.99 2.92 26.02
N PRO A 411 -2.41 2.46 27.21
CA PRO A 411 -2.88 3.35 28.28
C PRO A 411 -1.84 4.41 28.68
N ASN A 412 -0.58 4.26 28.27
CA ASN A 412 0.51 5.23 28.46
C ASN A 412 0.77 6.16 27.26
N PHE A 413 0.05 6.02 26.15
CA PHE A 413 0.27 6.86 24.97
C PHE A 413 -0.39 8.24 25.13
N GLU A 414 0.26 9.30 24.59
CA GLU A 414 -0.29 10.66 24.45
C GLU A 414 -1.61 10.74 23.64
N SER A 415 -2.12 9.59 23.18
CA SER A 415 -3.30 9.45 22.35
C SER A 415 -4.60 9.91 23.02
N ASN A 416 -4.75 9.73 24.33
CA ASN A 416 -5.98 10.17 25.03
C ASN A 416 -6.21 11.69 24.96
N ILE A 417 -5.13 12.48 24.83
CA ILE A 417 -5.17 13.95 24.74
C ILE A 417 -5.96 14.43 23.52
N TYR A 418 -5.92 13.68 22.41
CA TYR A 418 -6.62 14.06 21.19
C TYR A 418 -8.12 13.80 21.28
N PHE A 419 -8.55 12.73 21.97
CA PHE A 419 -9.96 12.53 22.29
C PHE A 419 -10.47 13.60 23.25
N GLU A 420 -9.69 13.92 24.28
CA GLU A 420 -9.99 15.00 25.22
C GLU A 420 -10.16 16.33 24.50
N LYS A 421 -9.26 16.67 23.56
CA LYS A 421 -9.33 17.91 22.76
C LYS A 421 -10.53 17.92 21.81
N TYR A 422 -10.75 16.86 21.04
CA TYR A 422 -11.81 16.80 20.02
C TYR A 422 -13.22 16.77 20.63
N PHE A 423 -13.43 15.90 21.61
CA PHE A 423 -14.72 15.76 22.29
C PHE A 423 -14.90 16.75 23.45
N GLN A 424 -13.87 17.54 23.79
CA GLN A 424 -13.89 18.48 24.92
C GLN A 424 -14.21 17.76 26.24
N ILE A 425 -13.56 16.63 26.48
CA ILE A 425 -13.74 15.80 27.67
C ILE A 425 -12.55 16.01 28.60
N LYS A 426 -12.79 16.17 29.90
CA LYS A 426 -11.73 16.45 30.88
C LYS A 426 -10.62 15.41 30.91
N LYS A 427 -10.98 14.12 30.89
CA LYS A 427 -10.02 13.02 30.87
C LYS A 427 -10.61 11.73 30.33
N VAL A 428 -9.88 11.04 29.45
CA VAL A 428 -10.24 9.70 28.98
C VAL A 428 -9.18 8.70 29.46
N LYS A 429 -9.62 7.65 30.17
CA LYS A 429 -8.79 6.53 30.62
C LYS A 429 -9.28 5.24 29.98
N ILE A 430 -8.37 4.32 29.73
CA ILE A 430 -8.72 2.93 29.38
C ILE A 430 -8.58 2.09 30.64
N SER A 431 -9.59 1.27 30.96
CA SER A 431 -9.47 0.34 32.08
C SER A 431 -8.39 -0.69 31.74
N GLU A 432 -7.42 -0.89 32.64
CA GLU A 432 -6.51 -2.03 32.56
C GLU A 432 -7.35 -3.32 32.51
N SER A 433 -7.09 -4.18 31.53
CA SER A 433 -7.81 -5.45 31.40
C SER A 433 -7.66 -6.25 32.69
N LYS A 434 -8.78 -6.72 33.25
CA LYS A 434 -8.76 -7.75 34.30
C LYS A 434 -8.26 -9.08 33.76
#